data_AF-A0A3M2JI04-F1
#
_entry.id   AF-A0A3M2JI04-F1
#
_cell.length_a   1.000
_cell.length_b   1.000
_cell.length_c   1.000
_cell.angle_alpha   90.00
_cell.angle_beta   90.00
_cell.angle_gamma   90.00
#
_symmetry.space_group_name_H-M   'P 1'
#
loop_
_entity.id
_entity.type
_entity.pdbx_description
1 polymer ?
#
loop_
_entity_poly.entity_id
_entity_poly.type
_entity_poly.pdbx_seq_one_letter_code
_entity_poly.pdbx_strand_id
1 'polypeptide(L)' 'MRDMARQAPSQATAGESVRRPDVAVPVRAWIVDARGRDVEVDGEAVAWTSRTVQVRYFDPHGREGFVTVWASAVTRRS' A
#
# COMPACT_ATOMS: atom_id res chain seq x y z
N MET A 1 1.20 -16.89 -11.47
CA MET A 1 0.56 -16.45 -10.20
C MET A 1 1.63 -16.10 -9.16
N ARG A 2 2.36 -14.99 -9.36
CA ARG A 2 3.24 -14.31 -8.38
C ARG A 2 3.75 -13.02 -9.03
N ASP A 3 2.83 -12.14 -9.39
CA ASP A 3 3.13 -10.78 -9.91
C ASP A 3 2.74 -9.67 -8.93
N MET A 4 2.18 -10.03 -7.77
CA MET A 4 1.69 -9.06 -6.80
C MET A 4 2.74 -8.81 -5.72
N ALA A 5 2.82 -7.56 -5.27
CA ALA A 5 3.55 -7.20 -4.07
C ALA A 5 3.00 -7.97 -2.85
N ARG A 6 3.88 -8.29 -1.91
CA ARG A 6 3.49 -8.94 -0.65
C ARG A 6 2.61 -8.01 0.15
N GLN A 7 1.45 -8.51 0.56
CA GLN A 7 0.51 -7.81 1.42
C GLN A 7 0.90 -7.95 2.88
N ALA A 8 0.57 -6.95 3.70
CA ALA A 8 0.44 -7.14 5.14
C ALA A 8 -0.62 -8.24 5.42
N PRO A 9 -0.47 -9.04 6.49
CA PRO A 9 -1.42 -10.09 6.81
C PRO A 9 -2.85 -9.52 6.98
N SER A 10 -3.86 -10.19 6.44
CA SER A 10 -5.26 -9.73 6.53
C SER A 10 -5.76 -9.57 7.97
N GLN A 11 -5.23 -10.38 8.90
CA GLN A 11 -5.49 -10.27 10.35
C GLN A 11 -5.10 -8.90 10.92
N ALA A 12 -4.16 -8.18 10.32
CA ALA A 12 -3.76 -6.85 10.75
C ALA A 12 -4.85 -5.78 10.53
N THR A 13 -5.84 -6.07 9.69
CA THR A 13 -6.99 -5.20 9.39
C THR A 13 -8.27 -5.71 10.08
N ALA A 14 -8.26 -6.92 10.66
CA ALA A 14 -9.44 -7.52 11.25
C ALA A 14 -9.86 -6.75 12.52
N GLY A 15 -11.13 -6.32 12.58
CA GLY A 15 -11.69 -5.57 13.71
C GLY A 15 -11.31 -4.08 13.76
N GLU A 16 -10.47 -3.61 12.83
CA GLU A 16 -10.09 -2.20 12.74
C GLU A 16 -11.12 -1.37 11.96
N SER A 17 -11.30 -0.11 12.37
CA SER A 17 -12.10 0.84 11.60
C SER A 17 -11.36 1.30 10.35
N VAL A 18 -11.85 0.92 9.18
CA VAL A 18 -11.27 1.33 7.89
C VAL A 18 -11.77 2.73 7.52
N ARG A 19 -10.83 3.66 7.36
CA ARG A 19 -11.05 4.98 6.78
C ARG A 19 -10.86 4.93 5.27
N ARG A 20 -11.73 5.61 4.53
CA ARG A 20 -11.62 5.85 3.10
C ARG A 20 -11.81 7.34 2.85
N PRO A 21 -10.86 8.04 2.24
CA PRO A 21 -11.03 9.45 1.90
C PRO A 21 -11.85 9.59 0.62
N ASP A 22 -12.50 10.73 0.45
CA ASP A 22 -13.18 11.07 -0.82
C ASP A 22 -12.17 11.34 -1.94
N VAL A 23 -10.98 11.85 -1.58
CA VAL A 23 -9.86 12.09 -2.49
C VAL A 23 -8.66 11.29 -2.02
N ALA A 24 -8.08 10.49 -2.91
CA ALA A 24 -6.94 9.66 -2.58
C ALA A 24 -5.74 10.52 -2.15
N VAL A 25 -4.99 10.07 -1.15
CA VAL A 25 -3.90 10.86 -0.55
C VAL A 25 -2.57 10.47 -1.20
N PRO A 26 -1.83 11.41 -1.80
CA PRO A 26 -0.50 11.12 -2.35
C PRO A 26 0.46 10.63 -1.25
N VAL A 27 1.12 9.51 -1.51
CA VAL A 27 2.05 8.88 -0.58
C VAL A 27 3.27 8.34 -1.30
N ARG A 28 4.31 8.07 -0.51
CA ARG A 28 5.41 7.20 -0.86
C ARG A 28 5.35 5.97 0.06
N ALA A 29 5.51 4.78 -0.50
CA ALA A 29 5.37 3.53 0.24
C ALA A 29 6.51 2.57 -0.06
N TRP A 30 7.02 1.93 0.98
CA TRP A 30 7.90 0.76 0.85
C TRP A 30 7.05 -0.50 0.66
N ILE A 31 7.34 -1.26 -0.39
CA ILE A 31 6.67 -2.51 -0.71
C ILE A 31 7.70 -3.62 -0.89
N VAL A 32 7.28 -4.87 -0.69
CA VAL A 32 8.05 -6.05 -1.10
C VAL A 32 7.49 -6.51 -2.44
N ASP A 33 8.25 -6.36 -3.52
CA ASP A 33 7.80 -6.73 -4.86
C ASP A 33 7.63 -8.26 -5.03
N ALA A 34 7.13 -8.68 -6.19
CA ALA A 34 6.94 -10.08 -6.52
C ALA A 34 8.23 -10.92 -6.50
N ARG A 35 9.40 -10.28 -6.62
CA ARG A 35 10.73 -10.90 -6.55
C ARG A 35 11.31 -10.89 -5.13
N GLY A 36 10.56 -10.37 -4.15
CA GLY A 36 10.98 -10.29 -2.76
C GLY A 36 11.93 -9.13 -2.46
N ARG A 37 12.00 -8.12 -3.32
CA ARG A 37 12.85 -6.94 -3.11
C ARG A 37 12.06 -5.83 -2.42
N ASP A 38 12.70 -5.16 -1.46
CA ASP A 38 12.18 -3.92 -0.90
C ASP A 38 12.37 -2.80 -1.93
N VAL A 39 11.27 -2.17 -2.34
CA VAL A 39 11.28 -1.06 -3.29
C VAL A 39 10.36 0.05 -2.80
N GLU A 40 10.78 1.28 -3.04
CA GLU A 40 9.99 2.45 -2.73
C GLU A 40 9.18 2.86 -3.97
N VAL A 41 7.88 3.10 -3.79
CA VAL A 41 6.97 3.51 -4.87
C VAL A 41 6.24 4.79 -4.50
N ASP A 42 6.05 5.67 -5.47
CA ASP A 42 5.03 6.70 -5.39
C ASP A 42 3.65 6.06 -5.61
N GLY A 43 2.64 6.53 -4.89
CA GLY A 43 1.29 6.02 -5.00
C GLY A 43 0.27 6.88 -4.27
N GLU A 44 -0.91 6.30 -4.07
CA GLU A 44 -2.02 6.95 -3.39
C GLU A 44 -2.58 6.04 -2.29
N ALA A 45 -2.74 6.56 -1.08
CA ALA A 45 -3.48 5.89 -0.02
C ALA A 45 -4.98 6.04 -0.28
N VAL A 46 -5.63 4.92 -0.54
CA VAL A 46 -7.06 4.83 -0.88
C VAL A 46 -7.92 4.32 0.28
N ALA A 47 -7.31 3.63 1.25
CA ALA A 47 -7.93 3.25 2.50
C ALA A 47 -6.87 3.02 3.58
N TRP A 48 -7.21 3.18 4.86
CA TRP A 48 -6.29 2.86 5.95
C TRP A 48 -7.01 2.50 7.25
N THR A 49 -6.30 1.79 8.10
CA THR A 49 -6.60 1.59 9.52
C THR A 49 -5.57 2.33 10.37
N SER A 50 -5.57 2.10 11.69
CA SER A 50 -4.47 2.54 12.54
C SER A 50 -3.14 1.81 12.25
N ARG A 51 -3.19 0.64 11.61
CA ARG A 51 -2.03 -0.28 11.44
C ARG A 51 -1.59 -0.44 10.00
N THR A 52 -2.51 -0.32 9.05
CA THR A 52 -2.29 -0.69 7.65
C THR A 52 -2.83 0.39 6.71
N VAL A 53 -2.23 0.49 5.54
CA VAL A 53 -2.64 1.41 4.47
C VAL A 53 -2.74 0.61 3.17
N GLN A 54 -3.87 0.72 2.49
CA GLN A 54 -4.03 0.25 1.13
C GLN A 54 -3.55 1.35 0.18
N VAL A 55 -2.51 1.01 -0.59
CA VAL A 55 -1.86 1.89 -1.55
C VAL A 55 -2.19 1.42 -2.95
N ARG A 56 -2.68 2.34 -3.78
CA ARG A 56 -2.76 2.22 -5.24
C ARG A 56 -1.46 2.77 -5.82
N TYR A 57 -0.77 1.99 -6.66
CA TYR A 57 0.53 2.39 -7.21
C TYR A 57 0.69 1.89 -8.64
N PHE A 58 1.67 2.43 -9.37
CA PHE A 58 2.11 1.90 -10.66
C PHE A 58 3.47 1.24 -10.51
N ASP A 59 3.62 0.03 -11.03
CA ASP A 59 4.91 -0.67 -11.05
C ASP A 59 5.88 -0.04 -12.09
N PRO A 60 7.16 -0.44 -12.13
CA PRO A 60 8.12 0.07 -13.11
C PRO A 60 7.76 -0.17 -14.58
N HIS A 61 6.78 -1.02 -14.86
CA HIS A 61 6.26 -1.30 -16.20
C HIS A 61 4.96 -0.53 -16.50
N GLY A 62 4.57 0.39 -15.61
CA GLY A 62 3.36 1.21 -15.75
C GLY A 62 2.06 0.44 -15.46
N ARG A 63 2.14 -0.74 -14.85
CA ARG A 63 0.94 -1.53 -14.48
C ARG A 63 0.42 -1.08 -13.14
N GLU A 64 -0.89 -0.87 -13.05
CA GLU A 64 -1.55 -0.54 -11.79
C GLU A 64 -1.57 -1.74 -10.83
N GLY A 65 -1.31 -1.48 -9.56
CA GLY A 65 -1.36 -2.45 -8.48
C GLY A 65 -1.95 -1.87 -7.21
N PHE A 66 -2.44 -2.77 -6.36
CA PHE A 66 -2.91 -2.45 -5.01
C PHE A 66 -2.14 -3.28 -3.99
N VAL A 67 -1.66 -2.62 -2.93
CA VAL A 67 -0.97 -3.29 -1.84
C VAL A 67 -1.37 -2.72 -0.50
N THR A 68 -1.69 -3.60 0.43
CA THR A 68 -1.85 -3.28 1.84
C THR A 68 -0.49 -3.42 2.50
N VAL A 69 0.04 -2.33 3.02
CA VAL A 69 1.30 -2.29 3.77
C VAL A 69 1.07 -1.82 5.19
N TRP A 70 2.07 -1.98 6.06
CA TRP A 70 2.04 -1.38 7.39
C TRP A 70 2.05 0.15 7.28
N ALA A 71 1.34 0.84 8.18
CA ALA A 71 1.31 2.29 8.21
C ALA A 71 2.71 2.91 8.37
N SER A 72 3.61 2.23 9.08
CA SER A 72 5.02 2.64 9.23
C SER A 72 5.84 2.55 7.93
N ALA A 73 5.34 1.88 6.90
CA ALA A 73 5.97 1.80 5.58
C ALA A 73 5.51 2.91 4.63
N VAL A 74 4.63 3.82 5.09
CA VAL A 74 4.02 4.86 4.26
C VAL A 74 4.36 6.25 4.78
N THR A 75 4.85 7.11 3.89
CA THR A 75 5.06 8.52 4.16
C THR A 75 4.10 9.34 3.31
N ARG A 76 3.37 10.26 3.94
CA ARG A 76 2.49 11.19 3.23
C ARG A 76 3.33 12.20 2.46
N ARG A 77 2.93 12.48 1.22
CA ARG A 77 3.50 13.59 0.43
C ARG A 77 2.63 14.83 0.60
N SER A 78 3.27 15.97 0.83
CA SER A 78 2.68 17.31 0.90
C SER A 78 2.56 17.94 -0.47
#